data_AF-A0A5R9GQ31-F1
#
_entry.id   AF-A0A5R9GQ31-F1
#
_cell.length_a   1.000
_cell.length_b   1.000
_cell.length_c   1.000
_cell.angle_alpha   90.00
_cell.angle_beta   90.00
_cell.angle_gamma   90.00
#
_symmetry.space_group_name_H-M   'P 1'
#
loop_
_entity.id
_entity.type
_entity.pdbx_description
1 polymer ?
#
loop_
_entity_poly.entity_id
_entity_poly.type
_entity_poly.pdbx_seq_one_letter_code
_entity_poly.pdbx_strand_id
1 'polypeptide(L)'
;MIILVLALTMSSWAIYRSFELAIESQHGYLWKDELARGNYLEAFTHFIGLTNDAMSQVINNEMSLERVSRDIKSTLPYLKKAGYTLTEVDVELGIPPRVFVHFHHHGSGHVDVDQALAAMDHNLIGKALILAIAEAGNLQEKVEDSDMPFNHVEVELAPIPSVKVEYISPSKLHPWGKESDH
;
A
#
# COMPACT_ATOMS: atom_id res chain seq x y z
N MET A 1 37.23 -23.48 0.78
CA MET A 1 36.65 -22.34 1.54
C MET A 1 36.48 -21.08 0.69
N ILE A 2 37.48 -20.69 -0.13
CA ILE A 2 37.41 -19.50 -1.01
C ILE A 2 36.30 -19.58 -2.09
N ILE A 3 36.06 -20.77 -2.65
CA ILE A 3 35.03 -20.97 -3.70
C ILE A 3 33.60 -20.81 -3.15
N LEU A 4 33.37 -21.15 -1.87
CA LEU A 4 32.05 -21.02 -1.24
C LEU A 4 31.71 -19.54 -0.95
N VAL A 5 32.73 -18.75 -0.60
CA VAL A 5 32.59 -17.30 -0.38
C VAL A 5 32.30 -16.58 -1.70
N LEU A 6 32.96 -16.97 -2.79
CA LEU A 6 32.69 -16.41 -4.13
C LEU A 6 31.28 -16.77 -4.65
N ALA A 7 30.78 -17.97 -4.37
CA ALA A 7 29.41 -18.36 -4.75
C ALA A 7 28.34 -17.57 -3.96
N LEU A 8 28.61 -17.25 -2.69
CA LEU A 8 27.72 -16.43 -1.85
C LEU A 8 27.75 -14.94 -2.25
N THR A 9 28.89 -14.41 -2.68
CA THR A 9 28.97 -13.02 -3.15
C THR A 9 28.40 -12.84 -4.55
N MET A 10 28.55 -13.82 -5.45
CA MET A 10 27.93 -13.77 -6.77
C MET A 10 26.41 -13.93 -6.74
N SER A 11 25.88 -14.76 -5.83
CA SER A 11 24.43 -14.82 -5.59
C SER A 11 23.90 -13.55 -4.94
N SER A 12 24.65 -12.94 -4.02
CA SER A 12 24.29 -11.64 -3.44
C SER A 12 24.32 -10.50 -4.47
N TRP A 13 25.30 -10.49 -5.40
CA TRP A 13 25.34 -9.53 -6.51
C TRP A 13 24.20 -9.78 -7.50
N ALA A 14 23.89 -11.04 -7.83
CA ALA A 14 22.77 -11.37 -8.70
C ALA A 14 21.43 -10.98 -8.07
N ILE A 15 21.23 -11.25 -6.77
CA ILE A 15 20.03 -10.83 -6.02
C ILE A 15 19.95 -9.30 -5.98
N TYR A 16 21.05 -8.60 -5.67
CA TYR A 16 21.10 -7.13 -5.68
C TYR A 16 20.79 -6.54 -7.06
N ARG A 17 21.37 -7.10 -8.14
CA ARG A 17 21.06 -6.73 -9.54
C ARG A 17 19.62 -7.05 -9.91
N SER A 18 19.04 -8.12 -9.37
CA SER A 18 17.64 -8.49 -9.60
C SER A 18 16.71 -7.49 -8.92
N PHE A 19 17.07 -7.04 -7.72
CA PHE A 19 16.39 -5.95 -7.03
C PHE A 19 16.58 -4.62 -7.77
N GLU A 20 17.79 -4.27 -8.20
CA GLU A 20 18.08 -3.04 -8.96
C GLU A 20 17.36 -2.98 -10.31
N LEU A 21 17.29 -4.10 -11.05
CA LEU A 21 16.52 -4.21 -12.30
C LEU A 21 15.00 -4.23 -12.07
N ALA A 22 14.54 -4.66 -10.89
CA ALA A 22 13.13 -4.55 -10.50
C ALA A 22 12.75 -3.10 -10.13
N ILE A 23 13.70 -2.33 -9.56
CA ILE A 23 13.54 -0.92 -9.15
C ILE A 23 13.46 0.04 -10.36
N GLU A 24 13.97 -0.34 -11.54
CA GLU A 24 14.07 0.56 -12.71
C GLU A 24 12.83 0.56 -13.63
N SER A 25 11.76 -0.10 -13.20
CA SER A 25 10.76 -0.65 -14.11
C SER A 25 9.41 0.05 -13.92
N GLN A 26 8.89 0.70 -14.97
CA GLN A 26 7.59 1.37 -15.00
C GLN A 26 6.43 0.40 -14.67
N HIS A 27 6.07 0.21 -13.40
CA HIS A 27 5.31 -0.99 -12.98
C HIS A 27 3.96 -0.75 -12.30
N GLY A 28 3.40 0.46 -12.40
CA GLY A 28 2.05 0.74 -11.88
C GLY A 28 0.94 -0.11 -12.51
N TYR A 29 1.12 -0.57 -13.76
CA TYR A 29 0.05 -1.17 -14.55
C TYR A 29 0.08 -2.71 -14.63
N LEU A 30 1.20 -3.36 -14.30
CA LEU A 30 1.41 -4.78 -14.64
C LEU A 30 0.71 -5.76 -13.69
N TRP A 31 0.67 -5.46 -12.39
CA TRP A 31 0.17 -6.40 -11.39
C TRP A 31 -1.33 -6.73 -11.53
N LYS A 32 -2.16 -5.78 -12.00
CA LYS A 32 -3.59 -6.01 -12.27
C LYS A 32 -3.80 -6.99 -13.41
N ASP A 33 -3.04 -6.84 -14.50
CA ASP A 33 -3.11 -7.75 -15.64
C ASP A 33 -2.70 -9.15 -15.22
N GLU A 34 -1.68 -9.26 -14.36
CA GLU A 34 -1.25 -10.54 -13.79
C GLU A 34 -2.30 -11.13 -12.85
N LEU A 35 -2.96 -10.33 -11.99
CA LEU A 35 -4.09 -10.80 -11.17
C LEU A 35 -5.25 -11.30 -12.02
N ALA A 36 -5.64 -10.55 -13.04
CA ALA A 36 -6.74 -10.91 -13.95
C ALA A 36 -6.45 -12.20 -14.72
N ARG A 37 -5.16 -12.51 -14.95
CA ARG A 37 -4.68 -13.75 -15.59
C ARG A 37 -4.51 -14.91 -14.61
N GLY A 38 -4.72 -14.70 -13.31
CA GLY A 38 -4.50 -15.71 -12.27
C GLY A 38 -3.02 -15.93 -11.92
N ASN A 39 -2.14 -15.03 -12.36
CA ASN A 39 -0.70 -15.08 -12.10
C ASN A 39 -0.38 -14.38 -10.77
N TYR A 40 -0.90 -14.96 -9.68
CA TYR A 40 -0.81 -14.37 -8.33
C TYR A 40 0.64 -14.11 -7.87
N LEU A 41 1.59 -14.96 -8.27
CA LEU A 41 3.00 -14.80 -7.90
C LEU A 41 3.65 -13.58 -8.57
N GLU A 42 3.32 -13.33 -9.84
CA GLU A 42 3.83 -12.17 -10.59
C GLU A 42 3.17 -10.88 -10.09
N ALA A 43 1.86 -10.90 -9.88
CA ALA A 43 1.14 -9.80 -9.24
C ALA A 43 1.71 -9.43 -7.87
N PHE A 44 1.98 -10.44 -7.04
CA PHE A 44 2.63 -10.28 -5.74
C PHE A 44 4.05 -9.69 -5.90
N THR A 45 4.84 -10.22 -6.83
CA THR A 45 6.22 -9.74 -7.08
C THR A 45 6.23 -8.28 -7.49
N HIS A 46 5.31 -7.85 -8.37
CA HIS A 46 5.17 -6.46 -8.78
C HIS A 46 4.75 -5.54 -7.63
N PHE A 47 3.80 -5.97 -6.80
CA PHE A 47 3.37 -5.23 -5.62
C PHE A 47 4.54 -5.04 -4.63
N ILE A 48 5.26 -6.13 -4.31
CA ILE A 48 6.42 -6.10 -3.41
C ILE A 48 7.54 -5.21 -3.97
N GLY A 49 7.76 -5.21 -5.29
CA GLY A 49 8.70 -4.29 -5.94
C GLY A 49 8.35 -2.83 -5.66
N LEU A 50 7.13 -2.42 -5.98
CA LEU A 50 6.66 -1.03 -5.77
C LEU A 50 6.81 -0.58 -4.31
N THR A 51 6.46 -1.43 -3.35
CA THR A 51 6.55 -1.09 -1.93
C THR A 51 7.99 -1.00 -1.43
N ASN A 52 8.88 -1.84 -1.95
CA ASN A 52 10.31 -1.73 -1.67
C ASN A 52 10.91 -0.44 -2.23
N ASP A 53 10.48 -0.03 -3.43
CA ASP A 53 10.91 1.24 -4.03
C ASP A 53 10.42 2.43 -3.21
N ALA A 54 9.15 2.41 -2.80
CA ALA A 54 8.58 3.42 -1.91
C ALA A 54 9.34 3.52 -0.58
N MET A 55 9.67 2.37 0.04
CA MET A 55 10.46 2.34 1.28
C MET A 55 11.89 2.78 1.09
N SER A 56 12.52 2.41 -0.02
CA SER A 56 13.85 2.88 -0.38
C SER A 56 13.86 4.41 -0.54
N GLN A 57 12.80 5.00 -1.10
CA GLN A 57 12.66 6.46 -1.13
C GLN A 57 12.53 7.09 0.26
N VAL A 58 11.83 6.44 1.20
CA VAL A 58 11.72 6.92 2.59
C VAL A 58 13.06 6.83 3.32
N ILE A 59 13.78 5.72 3.15
CA ILE A 59 15.05 5.44 3.84
C ILE A 59 16.19 6.28 3.26
N ASN A 60 16.33 6.35 1.93
CA ASN A 60 17.45 7.05 1.26
C ASN A 60 17.35 8.58 1.35
N ASN A 61 16.15 9.14 1.57
CA ASN A 61 15.94 10.58 1.74
C ASN A 61 15.85 10.99 3.23
N GLU A 62 16.51 10.24 4.13
CA GLU A 62 16.51 10.47 5.58
C GLU A 62 15.10 10.73 6.14
N MET A 63 14.17 9.77 6.08
CA MET A 63 12.82 9.85 6.66
C MET A 63 12.24 11.28 6.66
N SER A 64 12.23 11.94 5.49
CA SER A 64 11.58 13.24 5.36
C SER A 64 10.08 13.00 5.55
N LEU A 65 9.63 13.05 6.81
CA LEU A 65 8.22 12.98 7.22
C LEU A 65 7.37 13.95 6.41
N GLU A 66 7.95 15.08 6.01
CA GLU A 66 7.36 16.06 5.12
C GLU A 66 7.06 15.48 3.73
N ARG A 67 7.99 14.72 3.15
CA ARG A 67 7.79 14.04 1.86
C ARG A 67 6.75 12.94 1.98
N VAL A 68 6.85 12.08 3.00
CA VAL A 68 5.85 11.03 3.27
C VAL A 68 4.47 11.66 3.43
N SER A 69 4.35 12.70 4.25
CA SER A 69 3.10 13.44 4.46
C SER A 69 2.57 14.06 3.17
N ARG A 70 3.44 14.66 2.34
CA ARG A 70 3.06 15.26 1.05
C ARG A 70 2.55 14.21 0.08
N ASP A 71 3.25 13.10 -0.02
CA ASP A 71 2.95 11.99 -0.91
C ASP A 71 1.62 11.34 -0.52
N ILE A 72 1.38 11.09 0.78
CA ILE A 72 0.08 10.65 1.30
C ILE A 72 -1.01 11.68 0.99
N LYS A 73 -0.78 12.97 1.31
CA LYS A 73 -1.77 14.04 1.09
C LYS A 73 -2.20 14.17 -0.36
N SER A 74 -1.28 14.03 -1.30
CA SER A 74 -1.59 14.08 -2.74
C SER A 74 -2.43 12.89 -3.22
N THR A 75 -2.47 11.81 -2.45
CA THR A 75 -3.22 10.57 -2.73
C THR A 75 -4.66 10.65 -2.22
N LEU A 76 -4.91 11.42 -1.16
CA LEU A 76 -6.22 11.52 -0.50
C LEU A 76 -7.40 11.88 -1.41
N PRO A 77 -7.27 12.77 -2.42
CA PRO A 77 -8.41 13.08 -3.29
C PRO A 77 -8.95 11.86 -4.05
N TYR A 78 -8.11 10.89 -4.38
CA TYR A 78 -8.50 9.67 -5.09
C TYR A 78 -9.15 8.66 -4.14
N LEU A 79 -8.62 8.53 -2.92
CA LEU A 79 -9.16 7.65 -1.89
C LEU A 79 -10.50 8.17 -1.33
N LYS A 80 -10.64 9.48 -1.16
CA LYS A 80 -11.87 10.10 -0.67
C LYS A 80 -13.05 9.90 -1.62
N LYS A 81 -12.81 9.91 -2.93
CA LYS A 81 -13.84 9.58 -3.95
C LYS A 81 -14.36 8.15 -3.81
N ALA A 82 -13.52 7.24 -3.34
CA ALA A 82 -13.87 5.86 -3.07
C ALA A 82 -14.44 5.63 -1.67
N GLY A 83 -14.66 6.67 -0.87
CA GLY A 83 -15.25 6.56 0.47
C GLY A 83 -14.24 6.31 1.59
N TYR A 84 -12.94 6.37 1.31
CA TYR A 84 -11.88 6.23 2.32
C TYR A 84 -11.49 7.59 2.90
N THR A 85 -11.45 7.66 4.24
CA THR A 85 -11.01 8.84 4.99
C THR A 85 -9.79 8.49 5.80
N LEU A 86 -8.68 9.21 5.58
CA LEU A 86 -7.47 9.06 6.38
C LEU A 86 -7.77 9.48 7.82
N THR A 87 -7.53 8.59 8.78
CA THR A 87 -7.73 8.84 10.21
C THR A 87 -6.41 9.09 10.92
N GLU A 88 -5.36 8.34 10.58
CA GLU A 88 -4.11 8.31 11.31
C GLU A 88 -2.93 7.92 10.40
N VAL A 89 -1.75 8.44 10.74
CA VAL A 89 -0.48 8.06 10.11
C VAL A 89 0.53 7.85 11.24
N ASP A 90 0.92 6.60 11.46
CA ASP A 90 1.94 6.24 12.44
C ASP A 90 3.27 6.01 11.75
N VAL A 91 4.34 6.45 12.42
CA VAL A 91 5.71 6.22 11.94
C VAL A 91 6.50 5.57 13.06
N GLU A 92 6.87 4.31 12.84
CA GLU A 92 7.76 3.56 13.72
C GLU A 92 9.20 3.80 13.27
N LEU A 93 9.99 4.49 14.10
CA LEU A 93 11.40 4.83 13.84
C LEU A 93 12.37 3.66 14.12
N GLY A 94 11.89 2.42 13.95
CA GLY A 94 12.69 1.20 14.09
C GLY A 94 13.73 1.04 12.97
N ILE A 95 14.53 -0.03 13.03
CA ILE A 95 15.39 -0.46 11.93
C ILE A 95 14.88 -1.82 11.43
N PRO A 96 14.26 -1.90 10.23
CA PRO A 96 13.92 -0.79 9.33
C PRO A 96 12.73 0.05 9.85
N PRO A 97 12.60 1.32 9.44
CA PRO A 97 11.45 2.14 9.81
C PRO A 97 10.19 1.65 9.10
N ARG A 98 9.03 1.93 9.71
CA ARG A 98 7.71 1.54 9.16
C ARG A 98 6.75 2.71 9.22
N VAL A 99 5.87 2.78 8.22
CA VAL A 99 4.79 3.77 8.19
C VAL A 99 3.47 3.03 8.11
N PHE A 100 2.58 3.26 9.09
CA PHE A 100 1.23 2.73 9.08
C PHE A 100 0.27 3.85 8.69
N VAL A 101 -0.60 3.57 7.72
CA VAL A 101 -1.58 4.53 7.24
C VAL A 101 -2.97 3.95 7.45
N HIS A 102 -3.78 4.67 8.21
CA HIS A 102 -5.07 4.21 8.70
C HIS A 102 -6.19 4.93 7.98
N PHE A 103 -7.14 4.17 7.44
CA PHE A 103 -8.31 4.68 6.75
C PHE A 103 -9.58 4.09 7.32
N HIS A 104 -10.56 4.96 7.54
CA HIS A 104 -11.94 4.54 7.72
C HIS A 104 -12.65 4.49 6.36
N HIS A 105 -13.52 3.51 6.16
CA HIS A 105 -14.35 3.42 4.95
C HIS A 105 -15.81 3.72 5.30
N HIS A 106 -16.40 4.70 4.62
CA HIS A 106 -17.75 5.20 4.90
C HIS A 106 -18.75 4.98 3.74
N GLY A 107 -18.39 4.18 2.73
CA GLY A 107 -19.21 4.03 1.53
C GLY A 107 -19.13 2.64 0.91
N SER A 108 -19.73 2.53 -0.28
CA SER A 108 -19.60 1.36 -1.18
C SER A 108 -18.78 1.73 -2.42
N GLY A 109 -17.84 2.66 -2.26
CA GLY A 109 -17.07 3.22 -3.36
C GLY A 109 -15.88 2.32 -3.70
N HIS A 110 -15.53 2.25 -4.98
CA HIS A 110 -14.29 1.61 -5.41
C HIS A 110 -13.29 2.66 -5.85
N VAL A 111 -12.02 2.39 -5.58
CA VAL A 111 -10.92 3.21 -6.09
C VAL A 111 -10.85 3.01 -7.59
N ASP A 112 -10.99 4.08 -8.36
CA ASP A 112 -10.61 4.10 -9.78
C ASP A 112 -9.08 4.08 -9.86
N VAL A 113 -8.52 2.87 -9.80
CA VAL A 113 -7.08 2.67 -9.70
C VAL A 113 -6.37 3.18 -10.95
N ASP A 114 -6.93 3.04 -12.15
CA ASP A 114 -6.24 3.49 -13.37
C ASP A 114 -6.16 5.00 -13.44
N GLN A 115 -7.26 5.70 -13.12
CA GLN A 115 -7.25 7.16 -12.99
C GLN A 115 -6.28 7.62 -11.90
N ALA A 116 -6.30 6.97 -10.74
CA ALA A 116 -5.46 7.36 -9.61
C ALA A 116 -3.97 7.17 -9.91
N LEU A 117 -3.58 6.02 -10.48
CA LEU A 117 -2.20 5.73 -10.84
C LEU A 117 -1.69 6.62 -11.97
N ALA A 118 -2.52 6.92 -12.98
CA ALA A 118 -2.14 7.80 -14.08
C ALA A 118 -1.90 9.24 -13.63
N ALA A 119 -2.59 9.68 -12.59
CA ALA A 119 -2.41 11.01 -12.02
C ALA A 119 -1.27 11.09 -10.99
N MET A 120 -0.71 9.94 -10.58
CA MET A 120 0.43 9.85 -9.69
C MET A 120 1.70 9.70 -10.51
N ASP A 121 2.50 10.76 -10.55
CA ASP A 121 3.76 10.79 -11.29
C ASP A 121 4.85 9.95 -10.57
N HIS A 122 5.82 10.59 -9.92
CA HIS A 122 6.87 9.91 -9.15
C HIS A 122 6.47 9.57 -7.70
N ASN A 123 5.19 9.71 -7.33
CA ASN A 123 4.71 9.42 -5.98
C ASN A 123 4.49 7.91 -5.77
N LEU A 124 5.54 7.20 -5.37
CA LEU A 124 5.48 5.75 -5.15
C LEU A 124 4.67 5.36 -3.91
N ILE A 125 4.72 6.16 -2.84
CA ILE A 125 3.93 5.95 -1.62
C ILE A 125 2.43 6.00 -1.95
N GLY A 126 2.01 7.01 -2.71
CA GLY A 126 0.64 7.16 -3.15
C GLY A 126 0.18 6.00 -4.03
N LYS A 127 1.01 5.56 -4.98
CA LYS A 127 0.71 4.39 -5.80
C LYS A 127 0.52 3.15 -4.92
N ALA A 128 1.45 2.88 -4.00
CA ALA A 128 1.35 1.73 -3.09
C ALA A 128 0.05 1.77 -2.27
N LEU A 129 -0.33 2.94 -1.75
CA LEU A 129 -1.58 3.13 -1.02
C LEU A 129 -2.81 2.88 -1.89
N ILE A 130 -2.85 3.39 -3.12
CA ILE A 130 -3.95 3.12 -4.06
C ILE A 130 -4.11 1.63 -4.29
N LEU A 131 -3.01 0.91 -4.54
CA LEU A 131 -3.06 -0.53 -4.79
C LEU A 131 -3.55 -1.29 -3.55
N ALA A 132 -2.98 -0.98 -2.39
CA ALA A 132 -3.31 -1.62 -1.12
C ALA A 132 -4.79 -1.44 -0.76
N ILE A 133 -5.31 -0.21 -0.90
CA ILE A 133 -6.71 0.09 -0.61
C ILE A 133 -7.65 -0.56 -1.62
N ALA A 134 -7.29 -0.58 -2.91
CA ALA A 134 -8.10 -1.26 -3.91
C ALA A 134 -8.20 -2.77 -3.65
N GLU A 135 -7.09 -3.41 -3.23
CA GLU A 135 -7.11 -4.81 -2.87
C GLU A 135 -7.92 -5.06 -1.59
N ALA A 136 -7.83 -4.17 -0.60
CA ALA A 136 -8.68 -4.23 0.59
C ALA A 136 -10.18 -4.17 0.23
N GLY A 137 -10.56 -3.29 -0.70
CA GLY A 137 -11.93 -3.21 -1.22
C GLY A 137 -12.38 -4.48 -1.95
N ASN A 138 -11.52 -5.06 -2.79
CA ASN A 138 -11.82 -6.34 -3.46
C ASN A 138 -11.98 -7.51 -2.47
N LEU A 139 -11.25 -7.48 -1.36
CA LEU A 139 -11.37 -8.47 -0.29
C LEU A 139 -12.66 -8.26 0.52
N GLN A 140 -13.05 -7.01 0.78
CA GLN A 140 -14.34 -6.69 1.42
C GLN A 140 -15.50 -7.35 0.67
N GLU A 141 -15.60 -7.16 -0.65
CA GLU A 141 -16.71 -7.69 -1.45
C GLU A 141 -16.87 -9.21 -1.34
N LYS A 142 -15.78 -9.94 -1.06
CA LYS A 142 -15.78 -11.40 -0.96
C LYS A 142 -16.15 -11.89 0.45
N VAL A 143 -16.04 -11.04 1.46
CA VAL A 143 -16.14 -11.40 2.89
C VAL A 143 -17.32 -10.69 3.57
N GLU A 144 -18.08 -9.87 2.83
CA GLU A 144 -19.13 -9.01 3.39
C GLU A 144 -20.20 -9.80 4.16
N ASP A 145 -20.29 -9.53 5.46
CA ASP A 145 -21.28 -10.05 6.41
C ASP A 145 -22.01 -8.86 7.03
N SER A 146 -23.34 -8.85 6.98
CA SER A 146 -24.17 -7.76 7.51
C SER A 146 -23.99 -7.52 9.01
N ASP A 147 -23.55 -8.55 9.75
CA ASP A 147 -23.32 -8.47 11.20
C ASP A 147 -21.89 -8.05 11.57
N MET A 148 -21.00 -7.89 10.59
CA MET A 148 -19.62 -7.42 10.76
C MET A 148 -19.22 -6.50 9.59
N PRO A 149 -19.75 -5.28 9.53
CA PRO A 149 -19.39 -4.34 8.48
C PRO A 149 -17.89 -4.04 8.49
N PHE A 150 -17.35 -3.93 7.28
CA PHE A 150 -16.02 -3.40 7.03
C PHE A 150 -15.95 -1.96 7.54
N ASN A 151 -14.91 -1.65 8.30
CA ASN A 151 -14.82 -0.38 9.00
C ASN A 151 -13.49 0.33 8.76
N HIS A 152 -12.39 -0.42 8.84
CA HIS A 152 -11.06 0.17 8.90
C HIS A 152 -10.06 -0.62 8.07
N VAL A 153 -9.16 0.11 7.41
CA VAL A 153 -8.01 -0.43 6.70
C VAL A 153 -6.75 0.20 7.24
N GLU A 154 -5.79 -0.63 7.56
CA GLU A 154 -4.44 -0.24 7.91
C GLU A 154 -3.50 -0.75 6.83
N VAL A 155 -2.71 0.16 6.25
CA VAL A 155 -1.67 -0.16 5.28
C VAL A 155 -0.32 0.04 5.95
N GLU A 156 0.43 -1.04 6.14
CA GLU A 156 1.82 -1.01 6.58
C GLU A 156 2.71 -0.86 5.34
N LEU A 157 3.36 0.29 5.24
CA LEU A 157 4.45 0.52 4.30
C LEU A 157 5.75 0.14 5.01
N ALA A 158 6.25 -1.04 4.65
CA ALA A 158 7.49 -1.62 5.11
C ALA A 158 8.14 -2.40 3.94
N PRO A 159 9.41 -2.85 4.05
CA PRO A 159 10.04 -3.66 2.99
C PRO A 159 9.23 -4.90 2.61
N ILE A 160 8.49 -5.44 3.58
CA ILE A 160 7.39 -6.37 3.33
C ILE A 160 6.11 -5.61 3.69
N PRO A 161 5.36 -5.10 2.71
CA PRO A 161 4.12 -4.40 2.97
C PRO A 161 3.06 -5.36 3.50
N SER A 162 2.14 -4.82 4.29
CA SER A 162 0.96 -5.58 4.73
C SER A 162 -0.28 -4.70 4.65
N VAL A 163 -1.42 -5.34 4.38
CA VAL A 163 -2.73 -4.68 4.41
C VAL A 163 -3.58 -5.44 5.40
N LYS A 164 -4.04 -4.72 6.41
CA LYS A 164 -4.90 -5.25 7.46
C LYS A 164 -6.27 -4.61 7.32
N VAL A 165 -7.27 -5.47 7.18
CA VAL A 165 -8.67 -5.08 7.14
C VAL A 165 -9.31 -5.44 8.47
N GLU A 166 -10.01 -4.48 9.06
CA GLU A 166 -10.76 -4.69 10.29
C GLU A 166 -12.27 -4.61 10.03
N TYR A 167 -12.94 -5.67 10.44
CA TYR A 167 -14.39 -5.78 10.53
C TYR A 167 -14.78 -5.64 11.98
N ILE A 168 -15.76 -4.78 12.26
CA ILE A 168 -16.23 -4.57 13.63
C ILE A 168 -17.72 -4.90 13.73
N SER A 169 -18.15 -5.35 14.90
CA SER A 169 -19.58 -5.48 15.17
C SER A 169 -20.26 -4.10 15.09
N PRO A 170 -21.51 -4.01 14.61
CA PRO A 170 -22.27 -2.76 14.56
C PRO A 170 -22.32 -2.02 15.90
N SER A 171 -22.26 -2.73 17.03
CA SER A 171 -22.26 -2.12 18.37
C SER A 171 -20.98 -1.32 18.70
N LYS A 172 -19.91 -1.50 17.92
CA LYS A 172 -18.61 -0.84 18.08
C LYS A 172 -18.34 0.23 17.03
N LEU A 173 -19.26 0.47 16.09
CA LEU A 173 -19.17 1.56 15.11
C LEU A 173 -19.04 2.89 15.85
N HIS A 174 -17.86 3.50 15.75
CA HIS A 174 -17.58 4.80 16.36
C HIS A 174 -18.33 5.89 15.56
N PRO A 175 -18.96 6.90 16.19
CA PRO A 175 -19.77 7.91 15.51
C PRO A 175 -18.91 9.00 14.86
N TRP A 176 -17.94 8.64 14.02
CA TRP A 176 -17.28 9.60 13.13
C TRP A 176 -18.13 9.74 11.87
N GLY A 177 -19.22 10.49 12.00
CA GLY A 177 -20.18 10.70 10.91
C GLY A 177 -21.56 11.25 11.31
N LYS A 178 -21.80 11.65 12.56
CA LYS A 178 -22.90 12.59 12.84
C LYS A 178 -22.43 14.00 12.51
N GLU A 179 -22.53 14.32 11.23
CA GLU A 179 -22.66 15.71 10.80
C GLU A 179 -23.80 16.35 11.61
N SER A 180 -23.51 17.53 12.13
CA SER A 180 -24.41 18.33 12.93
C SER A 180 -25.60 18.79 12.09
N ASP A 181 -26.67 18.02 12.10
CA ASP A 181 -28.02 18.54 11.89
C ASP A 181 -28.59 18.94 13.25
N HIS A 182 -28.25 20.15 13.70
CA HIS A 182 -29.07 21.03 14.57
C HIS A 182 -28.46 22.44 14.63
#